data_AF-A0A0N0UBB8-F1
#
_entry.id   AF-A0A0N0UBB8-F1
#
_cell.length_a   1.000
_cell.length_b   1.000
_cell.length_c   1.000
_cell.angle_alpha   90.00
_cell.angle_beta   90.00
_cell.angle_gamma   90.00
#
_symmetry.space_group_name_H-M   'P 1'
#
loop_
_entity.id
_entity.type
_entity.pdbx_description
1 polymer ?
#
loop_
_entity_poly.entity_id
_entity_poly.type
_entity_poly.pdbx_seq_one_letter_code
_entity_poly.pdbx_strand_id
1 'polypeptide(L)'
;MLLQTVTPVSVLGTTVLLALFLSVTAHIAARNVLGDVDPRRALYVGPLPAVISVVGNAFELSGALILLAALLVDGTMFWWSYEQPRRTVLAMTLIHGVVTTLLSGLLLVASILIASMPG
;
A
#
# COMPACT_ATOMS: atom_id res chain seq x y z
N MET A 1 -26.31 9.16 5.02
CA MET A 1 -24.98 8.82 5.55
C MET A 1 -25.18 7.93 6.76
N LEU A 2 -24.69 6.69 6.72
CA LEU A 2 -24.56 5.91 7.96
C LEU A 2 -23.49 6.62 8.80
N LEU A 3 -23.84 7.08 10.00
CA LEU A 3 -22.85 7.61 10.94
C LEU A 3 -21.93 6.44 11.34
N GLN A 4 -20.81 6.24 10.63
CA GLN A 4 -19.75 5.40 11.14
C GLN A 4 -18.98 6.18 12.20
N THR A 5 -19.03 5.70 13.44
CA THR A 5 -18.24 6.26 14.54
C THR A 5 -16.76 6.01 14.26
N VAL A 6 -16.01 7.07 13.94
CA VAL A 6 -14.55 6.98 13.82
C VAL A 6 -13.97 6.91 15.23
N THR A 7 -13.29 5.81 15.56
CA THR A 7 -12.64 5.60 16.86
C THR A 7 -11.12 5.48 16.67
N PRO A 8 -10.30 5.75 17.69
CA PRO A 8 -8.86 5.50 17.61
C PRO A 8 -8.53 4.05 17.21
N VAL A 9 -9.34 3.09 17.67
CA VAL A 9 -9.19 1.67 17.34
C VAL A 9 -9.49 1.41 15.86
N SER A 10 -10.53 2.02 15.29
CA SER A 10 -10.83 1.86 13.86
C SER A 10 -9.73 2.47 12.98
N VAL A 11 -9.21 3.65 13.35
CA VAL A 11 -8.09 4.28 12.62
C VAL A 11 -6.84 3.42 12.68
N LEU A 12 -6.49 2.90 13.86
CA LEU A 12 -5.36 1.99 14.03
C LEU A 12 -5.55 0.71 13.21
N GLY A 13 -6.73 0.10 13.27
CA GLY A 13 -7.08 -1.09 12.51
C GLY A 13 -6.94 -0.90 11.00
N THR A 14 -7.51 0.19 10.47
CA THR A 14 -7.38 0.54 9.04
C THR A 14 -5.92 0.78 8.65
N THR A 15 -5.17 1.51 9.49
CA THR A 15 -3.76 1.81 9.21
C THR A 15 -2.90 0.55 9.19
N VAL A 16 -3.07 -0.34 10.17
CA VAL A 16 -2.31 -1.60 10.26
C VAL A 16 -2.68 -2.53 9.11
N LEU A 17 -3.97 -2.71 8.81
CA LEU A 17 -4.40 -3.53 7.68
C LEU A 17 -3.85 -3.00 6.36
N LEU A 18 -3.91 -1.69 6.15
CA LEU A 18 -3.32 -1.06 4.97
C LEU A 18 -1.79 -1.26 4.93
N ALA A 19 -1.09 -1.11 6.05
CA ALA A 19 0.35 -1.34 6.13
C ALA A 19 0.73 -2.79 5.80
N LEU A 20 -0.03 -3.76 6.28
CA LEU A 20 0.18 -5.18 5.96
C LEU A 20 -0.10 -5.45 4.48
N PHE A 21 -1.20 -4.93 3.94
CA PHE A 21 -1.55 -5.03 2.53
C PHE A 21 -0.42 -4.48 1.64
N LEU A 22 0.04 -3.27 1.94
CA LEU A 22 1.14 -2.63 1.21
C LEU A 22 2.46 -3.38 1.38
N SER A 23 2.74 -3.96 2.55
CA SER A 23 3.94 -4.77 2.76
C SER A 23 3.91 -6.07 1.93
N VAL A 24 2.74 -6.71 1.81
CA VAL A 24 2.57 -7.90 0.96
C VAL A 24 2.79 -7.53 -0.50
N THR A 25 2.19 -6.45 -0.99
CA THR A 25 2.37 -6.01 -2.38
C THR A 25 3.79 -5.56 -2.66
N ALA A 26 4.48 -4.95 -1.68
CA ALA A 26 5.90 -4.62 -1.77
C ALA A 26 6.77 -5.88 -1.87
N HIS A 27 6.46 -6.95 -1.13
CA HIS A 27 7.18 -8.21 -1.24
C HIS A 27 7.03 -8.82 -2.63
N ILE A 28 5.82 -8.81 -3.18
CA ILE A 28 5.54 -9.29 -4.54
C ILE A 28 6.33 -8.48 -5.57
N ALA A 29 6.37 -7.16 -5.43
CA ALA A 29 7.14 -6.29 -6.31
C ALA A 29 8.64 -6.56 -6.23
N ALA A 30 9.18 -6.69 -5.02
CA ALA A 30 10.59 -7.01 -4.82
C ALA A 30 10.94 -8.39 -5.39
N ARG A 31 10.11 -9.42 -5.18
CA ARG A 31 10.30 -10.75 -5.79
C ARG A 31 10.25 -10.70 -7.31
N ASN A 32 9.37 -9.89 -7.89
CA ASN A 32 9.24 -9.78 -9.34
C ASN A 32 10.50 -9.19 -9.99
N VAL A 33 11.20 -8.29 -9.31
CA VAL A 33 12.40 -7.62 -9.84
C VAL A 33 13.68 -8.36 -9.46
N LEU A 34 13.79 -8.84 -8.22
CA LEU A 34 15.04 -9.36 -7.64
C LEU A 34 15.09 -10.89 -7.57
N GLY A 35 13.98 -11.58 -7.82
CA GLY A 35 13.89 -13.03 -7.66
C GLY A 35 13.63 -13.41 -6.21
N ASP A 36 14.55 -14.14 -5.57
CA ASP A 36 14.36 -14.55 -4.18
C ASP A 36 14.81 -13.46 -3.20
N VAL A 37 13.90 -13.04 -2.31
CA VAL A 37 14.14 -11.97 -1.34
C VAL A 37 13.52 -12.32 0.01
N ASP A 38 14.18 -11.87 1.08
CA ASP A 38 13.64 -12.01 2.44
C ASP A 38 12.33 -11.18 2.58
N PRO A 39 11.20 -11.82 2.92
CA PRO A 39 9.92 -11.11 3.13
C PRO A 39 9.96 -10.07 4.24
N ARG A 40 10.87 -10.20 5.21
CA ARG A 40 10.99 -9.24 6.32
C ARG A 40 11.40 -7.85 5.83
N ARG A 41 12.16 -7.77 4.74
CA ARG A 41 12.56 -6.49 4.13
C ARG A 41 11.37 -5.70 3.60
N ALA A 42 10.34 -6.38 3.12
CA ALA A 42 9.13 -5.74 2.61
C ALA A 42 8.23 -5.17 3.73
N LEU A 43 8.33 -5.68 4.95
CA LEU A 43 7.59 -5.16 6.11
C LEU A 43 7.97 -3.72 6.48
N TYR A 44 9.15 -3.26 6.07
CA TYR A 44 9.57 -1.87 6.27
C TYR A 44 8.94 -0.90 5.26
N VAL A 45 8.39 -1.42 4.15
CA VAL A 45 7.92 -0.59 3.03
C VAL A 45 6.48 -0.12 3.27
N GLY A 46 5.57 -1.02 3.68
CA GLY A 46 4.14 -0.69 3.78
C GLY A 46 3.71 0.31 4.87
N PRO A 47 4.33 0.38 6.07
CA PRO A 47 3.82 1.23 7.15
C PRO A 47 3.77 2.73 6.86
N LEU A 48 4.83 3.32 6.31
CA LEU A 48 4.87 4.78 6.08
C LEU A 48 3.89 5.23 4.98
N PRO A 49 3.81 4.58 3.80
CA PRO A 49 2.78 4.89 2.81
C PRO A 49 1.35 4.72 3.36
N ALA A 50 1.11 3.74 4.24
CA ALA A 50 -0.19 3.58 4.90
C ALA A 50 -0.54 4.79 5.78
N VAL A 51 0.41 5.26 6.59
CA VAL A 51 0.24 6.46 7.42
C VAL A 51 -0.02 7.69 6.55
N ILE A 52 0.76 7.87 5.47
CA ILE A 52 0.58 8.99 4.52
C ILE A 52 -0.82 8.97 3.92
N SER A 53 -1.31 7.80 3.53
CA SER A 53 -2.66 7.64 2.98
C SER A 53 -3.73 8.01 4.03
N VAL A 54 -3.67 7.43 5.23
CA VAL A 54 -4.66 7.68 6.28
C VAL A 54 -4.67 9.14 6.73
N VAL A 55 -3.49 9.70 7.01
CA VAL A 55 -3.34 11.10 7.46
C VAL A 55 -3.71 12.06 6.33
N GLY A 56 -3.23 11.82 5.11
CA GLY A 56 -3.54 12.67 3.97
C GLY A 56 -5.03 12.75 3.68
N ASN A 57 -5.75 11.62 3.76
CA ASN A 57 -7.21 11.62 3.63
C ASN A 57 -7.90 12.30 4.82
N ALA A 58 -7.39 12.14 6.04
CA ALA A 58 -7.95 12.81 7.22
C ALA A 58 -7.84 14.34 7.16
N PHE A 59 -6.83 14.86 6.47
CA PHE A 59 -6.66 16.30 6.21
C PHE A 59 -7.23 16.75 4.86
N GLU A 60 -8.00 15.88 4.17
CA GLU A 60 -8.61 16.17 2.87
C GLU A 60 -7.61 16.69 1.81
N LEU A 61 -6.36 16.21 1.87
CA LEU A 61 -5.35 16.55 0.87
C LEU A 61 -5.76 16.00 -0.50
N SER A 62 -5.31 16.65 -1.57
CA SER A 62 -5.60 16.15 -2.92
C SER A 62 -4.99 14.77 -3.12
N GLY A 63 -5.72 13.87 -3.80
CA GLY A 63 -5.24 12.52 -4.07
C GLY A 63 -3.90 12.50 -4.81
N ALA A 64 -3.64 13.49 -5.66
CA ALA A 64 -2.35 13.65 -6.34
C ALA A 64 -1.20 13.92 -5.37
N LEU A 65 -1.40 14.77 -4.35
CA LEU A 65 -0.39 15.03 -3.32
C LEU A 65 -0.15 13.80 -2.44
N ILE A 66 -1.21 13.10 -2.04
CA ILE A 66 -1.11 11.87 -1.24
C ILE A 66 -0.33 10.80 -2.03
N LEU A 67 -0.68 10.59 -3.29
CA LEU A 67 0.00 9.63 -4.16
C LEU A 67 1.47 9.98 -4.36
N LEU A 68 1.78 11.25 -4.66
CA LEU A 68 3.15 11.69 -4.85
C LEU A 68 3.98 11.46 -3.57
N ALA A 69 3.47 11.85 -2.41
CA ALA A 69 4.14 11.65 -1.12
C ALA A 69 4.34 10.15 -0.82
N ALA A 70 3.32 9.33 -1.05
CA ALA A 70 3.39 7.89 -0.86
C ALA A 70 4.43 7.25 -1.77
N LEU A 71 4.47 7.60 -3.07
CA LEU A 71 5.45 7.06 -4.02
C LEU A 71 6.89 7.46 -3.69
N LEU A 72 7.10 8.71 -3.26
CA LEU A 72 8.42 9.17 -2.83
C LEU A 72 8.89 8.36 -1.62
N VAL A 73 8.04 8.22 -0.61
CA VAL A 73 8.38 7.47 0.60
C VAL A 73 8.55 5.98 0.30
N ASP A 74 7.70 5.39 -0.52
CA ASP A 74 7.80 4.00 -0.98
C ASP A 74 9.15 3.72 -1.67
N GLY A 75 9.54 4.59 -2.61
CA GLY A 75 10.85 4.51 -3.27
C GLY A 75 12.02 4.66 -2.30
N THR A 76 11.93 5.56 -1.32
CA THR A 76 12.97 5.68 -0.28
C THR A 76 13.06 4.44 0.60
N MET A 77 11.93 3.83 0.96
CA MET A 77 11.89 2.62 1.77
C MET A 77 12.44 1.42 1.00
N PHE A 78 12.14 1.29 -0.30
CA PHE A 78 12.76 0.27 -1.15
C PHE A 78 14.27 0.47 -1.26
N TRP A 79 14.72 1.70 -1.49
CA TRP A 79 16.14 2.01 -1.57
C TRP A 79 16.87 1.65 -0.27
N TRP A 80 16.30 2.03 0.88
CA TRP A 80 16.88 1.75 2.19
C TRP A 80 16.84 0.25 2.56
N SER A 81 15.73 -0.43 2.28
CA SER A 81 15.52 -1.83 2.69
C SER A 81 16.28 -2.84 1.82
N TYR A 82 16.43 -2.55 0.52
CA TYR A 82 17.03 -3.48 -0.45
C TYR A 82 18.40 -3.04 -0.98
N GLU A 83 18.85 -1.82 -0.69
CA GLU A 83 20.17 -1.27 -1.05
C GLU A 83 20.48 -1.39 -2.56
N GLN A 84 19.45 -1.26 -3.39
CA GLN A 84 19.54 -1.43 -4.83
C GLN A 84 19.84 -0.12 -5.58
N PRO A 85 20.40 -0.18 -6.80
CA PRO A 85 20.59 1.02 -7.61
C PRO A 85 19.24 1.66 -7.99
N ARG A 86 19.26 2.98 -8.23
CA ARG A 86 18.06 3.81 -8.47
C ARG A 86 17.11 3.24 -9.53
N ARG A 87 17.64 2.69 -10.62
CA ARG A 87 16.83 2.10 -11.70
C ARG A 87 16.00 0.91 -11.21
N THR A 88 16.59 0.05 -10.37
CA THR A 88 15.93 -1.10 -9.78
C THR A 88 14.90 -0.68 -8.74
N VAL A 89 15.20 0.33 -7.91
CA VAL A 89 14.26 0.93 -6.96
C VAL A 89 13.03 1.50 -7.67
N LEU A 90 13.24 2.25 -8.76
CA LEU A 90 12.15 2.78 -9.58
C LEU A 90 11.27 1.67 -10.16
N ALA A 91 11.89 0.58 -10.65
CA ALA A 91 11.15 -0.58 -11.14
C ALA A 91 10.31 -1.23 -10.01
N MET A 92 10.89 -1.46 -8.84
CA MET A 92 10.16 -2.01 -7.68
C MET A 92 9.00 -1.12 -7.26
N THR A 93 9.22 0.19 -7.16
CA THR A 93 8.18 1.17 -6.77
C THR A 93 7.04 1.20 -7.79
N LEU A 94 7.36 1.19 -9.09
CA LEU A 94 6.35 1.15 -10.15
C LEU A 94 5.53 -0.14 -10.10
N ILE A 95 6.21 -1.30 -10.00
CA ILE A 95 5.55 -2.59 -9.92
C ILE A 95 4.72 -2.69 -8.65
N HIS A 96 5.19 -2.15 -7.53
CA HIS A 96 4.43 -2.08 -6.30
C HIS A 96 3.12 -1.33 -6.51
N GLY A 97 3.15 -0.12 -7.07
CA GLY A 97 1.93 0.64 -7.40
C GLY A 97 0.98 -0.12 -8.32
N VAL A 98 1.49 -0.82 -9.34
CA VAL A 98 0.68 -1.64 -10.25
C VAL A 98 0.03 -2.81 -9.51
N VAL A 99 0.81 -3.61 -8.78
CA VAL A 99 0.31 -4.77 -8.02
C VAL A 99 -0.71 -4.34 -6.97
N THR A 100 -0.43 -3.26 -6.22
CA THR A 100 -1.34 -2.67 -5.25
C THR A 100 -2.65 -2.25 -5.91
N THR A 101 -2.60 -1.58 -7.07
CA THR A 101 -3.80 -1.15 -7.80
C THR A 101 -4.62 -2.34 -8.29
N LEU A 102 -3.98 -3.32 -8.92
CA LEU A 102 -4.65 -4.53 -9.44
C LEU A 102 -5.29 -5.35 -8.31
N LEU A 103 -4.55 -5.59 -7.23
CA LEU A 103 -5.06 -6.36 -6.10
C LEU A 103 -6.17 -5.61 -5.36
N SER A 104 -6.03 -4.29 -5.16
CA SER A 104 -7.10 -3.47 -4.57
C SER A 104 -8.37 -3.50 -5.42
N GLY A 105 -8.22 -3.35 -6.75
CA GLY A 105 -9.33 -3.43 -7.70
C GLY A 105 -10.01 -4.79 -7.67
N LEU A 106 -9.22 -5.89 -7.63
CA LEU A 106 -9.74 -7.24 -7.50
C LEU A 106 -10.53 -7.43 -6.19
N LEU A 107 -9.97 -6.99 -5.06
CA LEU A 107 -10.63 -7.09 -3.75
C LEU A 107 -11.93 -6.26 -3.71
N LEU A 108 -11.91 -5.06 -4.30
CA LEU A 108 -13.10 -4.22 -4.43
C LEU A 108 -14.19 -4.92 -5.24
N VAL A 109 -13.86 -5.40 -6.44
CA VAL A 109 -14.82 -6.12 -7.31
C VAL A 109 -15.34 -7.37 -6.60
N ALA A 110 -14.47 -8.17 -5.99
CA ALA A 110 -14.87 -9.35 -5.22
C ALA A 110 -15.83 -8.99 -4.08
N SER A 111 -15.55 -7.91 -3.34
CA SER A 111 -16.42 -7.44 -2.25
C SER A 111 -17.81 -7.02 -2.75
N ILE A 112 -17.88 -6.36 -3.91
CA ILE A 112 -19.15 -5.98 -4.56
C ILE A 112 -19.91 -7.23 -4.97
N LEU A 113 -19.25 -8.19 -5.62
CA LEU A 113 -19.89 -9.44 -6.06
C LEU A 113 -20.48 -10.20 -4.88
N ILE A 114 -19.72 -10.36 -3.79
CA ILE A 114 -20.19 -11.03 -2.56
C ILE A 114 -21.38 -10.28 -1.95
N ALA A 115 -21.31 -8.95 -1.86
CA ALA A 115 -22.40 -8.14 -1.30
C ALA A 115 -23.66 -8.12 -2.18
N SER A 116 -23.50 -8.30 -3.49
CA SER A 116 -24.57 -8.34 -4.48
C SER A 116 -25.11 -9.75 -4.76
N MET A 117 -24.54 -10.77 -4.12
CA MET A 117 -24.92 -12.17 -4.35
C MET A 117 -26.41 -12.34 -3.98
N PRO A 118 -27.28 -12.72 -4.95
CA PRO A 118 -28.65 -13.04 -4.61
C PRO A 118 -28.67 -14.29 -3.72
N GLY A 119 -29.45 -14.21 -2.65
CA GLY A 119 -29.83 -15.36 -1.83
C GLY A 119 -30.88 -16.21 -2.53
#